data_AF-C2E5J3-F1
#
_entry.id   AF-C2E5J3-F1
#
_cell.length_a   1.000
_cell.length_b   1.000
_cell.length_c   1.000
_cell.angle_alpha   90.00
_cell.angle_beta   90.00
_cell.angle_gamma   90.00
#
_symmetry.space_group_name_H-M   'P 1'
#
loop_
_entity.id
_entity.type
_entity.pdbx_description
1 polymer ?
#
loop_
_entity_poly.entity_id
_entity_poly.type
_entity_poly.pdbx_seq_one_letter_code
_entity_poly.pdbx_strand_id
1 'polypeptide(L)'
;MVLVSDEIHGDIVRNNVKYTPAFSVTRELRNNVISLVSPSKTFNVAALHAATVIIPDENLRIIVNRGLNSDELAEPNLMAIPATIAAYTEGLNWLHDLLDTINERILSMLNMK
;
A
#
# COMPACT_ATOMS: atom_id res chain seq x y z
N MET A 1 -10.61 -17.47 10.77
CA MET A 1 -11.01 -16.11 10.33
C MET A 1 -9.81 -15.51 9.62
N VAL A 2 -9.99 -14.95 8.43
CA VAL A 2 -8.93 -14.25 7.67
C VAL A 2 -9.14 -12.75 7.81
N LEU A 3 -8.09 -12.00 8.14
CA LEU A 3 -8.06 -10.54 8.13
C LEU A 3 -7.55 -10.06 6.77
N VAL A 4 -8.38 -9.29 6.07
CA VAL A 4 -7.96 -8.52 4.89
C VAL A 4 -7.77 -7.08 5.32
N SER A 5 -6.53 -6.61 5.26
CA SER A 5 -6.11 -5.29 5.68
C SER A 5 -5.82 -4.44 4.45
N ASP A 6 -6.69 -3.48 4.16
CA ASP A 6 -6.44 -2.46 3.14
C ASP A 6 -5.50 -1.39 3.72
N GLU A 7 -4.26 -1.40 3.23
CA GLU A 7 -3.15 -0.57 3.72
C GLU A 7 -2.70 0.40 2.63
N ILE A 8 -3.57 0.75 1.67
CA ILE A 8 -3.27 1.65 0.55
C ILE A 8 -2.81 3.06 0.97
N HIS A 9 -3.13 3.47 2.20
CA HIS A 9 -2.71 4.73 2.80
C HIS A 9 -1.51 4.59 3.76
N GLY A 10 -0.89 3.40 3.83
CA GLY A 10 0.18 3.09 4.79
C GLY A 10 1.41 3.99 4.68
N ASP A 11 1.69 4.52 3.49
CA ASP A 11 2.80 5.45 3.27
C ASP A 11 2.47 6.89 3.75
N ILE A 12 1.18 7.25 3.85
CA ILE A 12 0.72 8.60 4.17
C ILE A 12 0.38 8.71 5.66
N VAL A 13 1.41 8.70 6.51
CA VAL A 13 1.29 8.84 7.96
C VAL A 13 1.66 10.25 8.44
N ARG A 14 0.91 10.77 9.42
CA ARG A 14 1.10 12.12 9.98
C ARG A 14 1.69 12.07 11.39
N ASN A 15 2.27 13.19 11.82
CA ASN A 15 2.58 13.49 13.24
C ASN A 15 3.45 12.44 13.94
N ASN A 16 4.54 11.99 13.30
CA ASN A 16 5.45 10.99 13.88
C ASN A 16 4.79 9.64 14.23
N VAL A 17 3.59 9.36 13.73
CA VAL A 17 2.94 8.06 13.88
C VAL A 17 3.60 7.07 12.92
N LYS A 18 3.92 5.89 13.44
CA LYS A 18 4.47 4.80 12.62
C LYS A 18 3.34 3.97 12.03
N TYR A 19 3.46 3.69 10.74
CA TYR A 19 2.68 2.64 10.08
C TYR A 19 3.06 1.27 10.65
N THR A 20 2.04 0.46 10.99
CA THR A 20 2.20 -0.91 11.47
C THR A 20 1.47 -1.84 10.49
N PRO A 21 2.20 -2.52 9.59
CA PRO A 21 1.57 -3.42 8.62
C PRO A 21 0.87 -4.59 9.32
N ALA A 22 -0.29 -5.06 8.84
CA ALA A 22 -0.97 -6.16 9.48
C ALA A 22 -0.14 -7.45 9.46
N PHE A 23 0.70 -7.67 8.44
CA PHE A 23 1.60 -8.84 8.40
C PHE A 23 2.69 -8.83 9.49
N SER A 24 2.89 -7.70 10.20
CA SER A 24 3.87 -7.58 11.30
C SER A 24 3.40 -8.17 12.64
N VAL A 25 2.14 -8.61 12.74
CA VAL A 25 1.58 -9.25 13.95
C VAL A 25 2.34 -10.52 14.37
N THR A 26 1.96 -11.05 15.55
CA THR A 26 2.55 -12.26 16.11
C THR A 26 2.45 -13.44 15.15
N ARG A 27 3.35 -14.40 15.32
CA ARG A 27 3.43 -15.57 14.43
C ARG A 27 2.13 -16.37 14.42
N GLU A 28 1.39 -16.45 15.53
CA GLU A 28 0.11 -17.16 15.59
C GLU A 28 -0.95 -16.52 14.68
N LEU A 29 -0.95 -15.18 14.57
CA LEU A 29 -1.95 -14.44 13.81
C LEU A 29 -1.54 -14.22 12.35
N ARG A 30 -0.24 -14.13 12.07
CA ARG A 30 0.32 -13.77 10.76
C ARG A 30 -0.17 -14.64 9.61
N ASN A 31 -0.44 -15.92 9.85
CA ASN A 31 -0.90 -16.84 8.81
C ASN A 31 -2.35 -16.60 8.36
N ASN A 32 -3.09 -15.74 9.06
CA ASN A 32 -4.45 -15.38 8.72
C ASN A 32 -4.57 -13.95 8.18
N VAL A 33 -3.47 -13.32 7.74
CA VAL A 33 -3.43 -11.93 7.29
C VAL A 33 -3.16 -11.82 5.79
N ILE A 34 -3.90 -10.93 5.14
CA ILE A 34 -3.65 -10.42 3.80
C ILE A 34 -3.50 -8.90 3.92
N SER A 35 -2.34 -8.34 3.57
CA SER A 35 -2.15 -6.88 3.48
C SER A 35 -2.18 -6.44 2.02
N LEU A 36 -2.93 -5.39 1.72
CA LEU A 36 -3.06 -4.80 0.38
C LEU A 36 -2.38 -3.45 0.35
N VAL A 37 -1.41 -3.27 -0.54
CA VAL A 37 -0.68 -2.01 -0.72
C VAL A 37 -0.63 -1.62 -2.20
N SER A 38 -0.42 -0.33 -2.50
CA SER A 38 -0.32 0.15 -3.88
C SER A 38 0.36 1.51 -3.92
N PRO A 39 1.17 1.81 -4.96
CA PRO A 39 1.73 3.15 -5.16
C PRO A 39 0.66 4.19 -5.55
N SER A 40 -0.58 3.77 -5.85
CA SER A 40 -1.62 4.63 -6.45
C SER A 40 -1.95 5.89 -5.66
N LYS A 41 -2.16 5.77 -4.33
CA LYS A 41 -2.50 6.91 -3.47
C LYS A 41 -1.28 7.73 -3.13
N THR A 42 -0.21 7.05 -2.75
CA THR A 42 1.07 7.66 -2.36
C THR A 42 1.60 8.53 -3.47
N PHE A 43 1.72 8.00 -4.68
CA PHE A 43 2.38 8.65 -5.83
C PHE A 43 1.41 9.23 -6.86
N ASN A 44 0.11 9.30 -6.56
CA ASN A 44 -0.92 9.83 -7.45
C ASN A 44 -0.98 9.15 -8.84
N VAL A 45 -0.83 7.82 -8.85
CA VAL A 45 -0.82 7.00 -10.08
C VAL A 45 -1.97 5.99 -10.08
N ALA A 46 -3.17 6.41 -9.71
CA ALA A 46 -4.33 5.50 -9.61
C ALA A 46 -4.64 4.75 -10.91
N ALA A 47 -4.47 5.41 -12.07
CA ALA A 47 -4.66 4.80 -13.38
C ALA A 47 -3.53 3.84 -13.81
N LEU A 48 -2.48 3.68 -12.99
CA LEU A 48 -1.41 2.70 -13.25
C LEU A 48 -1.89 1.27 -13.12
N HIS A 49 -2.96 1.04 -12.35
CA HIS A 49 -3.52 -0.30 -12.07
C HIS A 49 -2.46 -1.27 -11.54
N ALA A 50 -1.68 -0.82 -10.55
CA ALA A 50 -0.66 -1.63 -9.88
C ALA A 50 -0.94 -1.70 -8.38
N ALA A 51 -0.94 -2.91 -7.84
CA ALA A 51 -1.08 -3.18 -6.41
C ALA A 51 -0.23 -4.40 -6.03
N THR A 52 -0.04 -4.61 -4.74
CA THR A 52 0.69 -5.75 -4.19
C THR A 52 -0.10 -6.36 -3.04
N VAL A 53 -0.24 -7.68 -3.09
CA VAL A 53 -0.92 -8.46 -2.06
C VAL A 53 0.14 -9.22 -1.27
N ILE A 54 0.30 -8.89 0.01
CA ILE A 54 1.29 -9.48 0.90
C ILE A 54 0.60 -10.54 1.76
N ILE A 55 0.93 -11.81 1.52
CA ILE A 55 0.31 -12.96 2.20
C ILE A 55 1.39 -13.90 2.75
N PRO A 56 1.67 -13.87 4.06
CA PRO A 56 2.68 -14.73 4.66
C PRO A 56 2.36 -16.23 4.52
N ASP A 57 1.11 -16.64 4.71
CA ASP A 57 0.68 -18.03 4.59
C ASP A 57 0.66 -18.50 3.14
N GLU A 58 1.32 -19.62 2.85
CA GLU A 58 1.48 -20.15 1.51
C GLU A 58 0.17 -20.68 0.92
N ASN A 59 -0.64 -21.38 1.72
CA ASN A 59 -1.92 -21.95 1.26
C ASN A 59 -2.90 -20.83 0.91
N LEU A 60 -3.01 -19.82 1.77
CA LEU A 60 -3.83 -18.64 1.52
C LEU A 60 -3.35 -17.88 0.29
N ARG A 61 -2.02 -17.76 0.09
CA ARG A 61 -1.44 -17.12 -1.09
C ARG A 61 -1.80 -17.85 -2.38
N ILE A 62 -1.78 -19.18 -2.39
CA ILE A 62 -2.20 -19.99 -3.54
C ILE A 62 -3.68 -19.75 -3.85
N ILE A 63 -4.55 -19.73 -2.84
CA ILE A 63 -5.98 -19.49 -3.01
C ILE A 63 -6.23 -18.11 -3.61
N VAL A 64 -5.61 -17.07 -3.06
CA VAL A 64 -5.76 -15.69 -3.56
C VAL A 64 -5.18 -15.54 -4.96
N ASN A 65 -3.99 -16.11 -5.22
CA ASN A 65 -3.38 -16.07 -6.54
C ASN A 65 -4.29 -16.73 -7.59
N ARG A 66 -4.92 -17.87 -7.26
CA ARG A 66 -5.89 -18.51 -8.16
C ARG A 66 -7.09 -17.60 -8.45
N GLY A 67 -7.61 -16.90 -7.44
CA GLY A 67 -8.69 -15.92 -7.61
C GLY A 67 -8.28 -14.78 -8.56
N LEU A 68 -7.12 -14.15 -8.30
CA LEU A 68 -6.60 -13.07 -9.14
C LEU A 68 -6.38 -13.48 -10.61
N ASN A 69 -5.94 -14.72 -10.85
CA ASN A 69 -5.80 -15.25 -12.21
C ASN A 69 -7.15 -15.53 -12.87
N SER A 70 -8.14 -15.99 -12.10
CA SER A 70 -9.49 -16.27 -12.61
C SER A 70 -10.25 -14.98 -12.96
N ASP A 71 -9.93 -13.88 -12.28
CA ASP A 71 -10.49 -12.54 -12.53
C ASP A 71 -9.65 -11.72 -13.55
N GLU A 72 -8.61 -12.31 -14.15
CA GLU A 72 -7.71 -11.66 -15.12
C GLU A 72 -6.98 -10.40 -14.58
N LEU A 73 -6.73 -10.35 -13.26
CA LEU A 73 -6.05 -9.25 -12.57
C LEU A 73 -4.55 -9.49 -12.34
N ALA A 74 -4.06 -10.70 -12.62
CA ALA A 74 -2.68 -11.10 -12.34
C ALA A 74 -1.66 -10.57 -13.36
N GLU A 75 -2.11 -10.09 -14.53
CA GLU A 75 -1.24 -9.61 -15.59
C GLU A 75 -1.02 -8.09 -15.49
N PRO A 76 0.24 -7.62 -15.32
CA PRO A 76 0.53 -6.19 -15.29
C PRO A 76 0.43 -5.58 -16.69
N ASN A 77 -0.05 -4.34 -16.78
CA ASN A 77 0.12 -3.56 -18.00
C ASN A 77 1.59 -3.12 -18.19
N LEU A 78 1.90 -2.59 -19.38
CA LEU A 78 3.25 -2.17 -19.78
C LEU A 78 3.97 -1.29 -18.74
N MET A 79 3.24 -0.39 -18.08
CA MET A 79 3.81 0.58 -17.16
C MET A 79 3.80 0.14 -15.70
N ALA A 80 2.94 -0.83 -15.33
CA ALA A 80 2.71 -1.23 -13.94
C ALA A 80 4.01 -1.65 -13.23
N ILE A 81 4.82 -2.49 -13.86
CA ILE A 81 6.09 -2.96 -13.29
C ILE A 81 7.13 -1.83 -13.17
N PRO A 82 7.57 -1.16 -14.25
CA PRO A 82 8.61 -0.14 -14.14
C PRO A 82 8.22 1.06 -13.27
N ALA A 83 6.97 1.52 -13.33
CA ALA A 83 6.52 2.65 -12.52
C ALA A 83 6.40 2.29 -11.03
N THR A 84 5.97 1.06 -10.69
CA THR A 84 5.95 0.61 -9.28
C THR A 84 7.36 0.49 -8.71
N ILE A 85 8.31 -0.01 -9.51
CA ILE A 85 9.73 -0.07 -9.11
C ILE A 85 10.22 1.35 -8.82
N ALA A 86 10.12 2.27 -9.78
CA ALA A 86 10.57 3.65 -9.61
C ALA A 86 9.90 4.34 -8.40
N ALA A 87 8.60 4.15 -8.21
CA ALA A 87 7.87 4.68 -7.06
C ALA A 87 8.50 4.25 -5.72
N TYR A 88 8.76 2.94 -5.55
CA TYR A 88 9.27 2.41 -4.29
C TYR A 88 10.80 2.48 -4.12
N THR A 89 11.57 2.66 -5.20
CA THR A 89 13.04 2.75 -5.11
C THR A 89 13.57 4.19 -5.20
N GLU A 90 12.82 5.10 -5.82
CA GLU A 90 13.28 6.47 -6.11
C GLU A 90 12.33 7.55 -5.54
N GLY A 91 11.09 7.19 -5.19
CA GLY A 91 10.05 8.14 -4.78
C GLY A 91 10.16 8.69 -3.35
N LEU A 92 11.10 8.22 -2.52
CA LEU A 92 11.14 8.53 -1.09
C LEU A 92 11.25 10.04 -0.80
N ASN A 93 12.12 10.75 -1.52
CA ASN A 93 12.29 12.20 -1.32
C ASN A 93 11.01 12.96 -1.68
N TRP A 94 10.38 12.61 -2.79
CA TRP A 94 9.12 13.21 -3.21
C TRP A 94 7.99 12.94 -2.19
N LEU A 95 7.96 11.75 -1.59
CA LEU A 95 6.99 11.41 -0.56
C LEU A 95 7.18 12.26 0.69
N HIS A 96 8.42 12.49 1.14
CA HIS A 96 8.68 13.35 2.29
C HIS A 96 8.20 14.79 2.03
N ASP A 97 8.53 15.36 0.87
CA ASP A 97 8.09 16.71 0.48
C ASP A 97 6.55 16.81 0.40
N LEU A 98 5.89 15.77 -0.10
CA LEU A 98 4.43 15.67 -0.11
C LEU A 98 3.85 15.68 1.32
N LEU A 99 4.40 14.89 2.22
CA LEU A 99 3.91 14.80 3.60
C LEU A 99 4.07 16.12 4.35
N ASP A 100 5.19 16.82 4.14
CA ASP A 100 5.41 18.16 4.69
C ASP A 100 4.35 19.13 4.15
N THR A 101 4.12 19.13 2.84
CA THR A 101 3.09 19.96 2.20
C THR A 101 1.68 19.67 2.75
N ILE A 102 1.31 18.39 2.89
CA ILE A 102 0.01 17.98 3.45
C ILE A 102 -0.12 18.45 4.90
N ASN A 103 0.92 18.30 5.71
CA ASN A 103 0.92 18.72 7.10
C ASN A 103 0.75 20.24 7.24
N GLU A 104 1.51 21.02 6.46
CA GLU A 104 1.38 22.49 6.42
C GLU A 104 -0.03 22.92 6.01
N ARG A 105 -0.60 22.31 4.96
CA ARG A 105 -1.95 22.64 4.48
C ARG A 105 -3.01 22.34 5.53
N ILE A 106 -2.90 21.20 6.22
CA ILE A 106 -3.86 20.87 7.27
C ILE A 106 -3.71 21.81 8.47
N LEU A 107 -2.48 22.15 8.90
CA LEU A 107 -2.26 23.12 9.98
C LEU A 107 -2.83 24.49 9.62
N SER A 108 -2.62 24.96 8.39
CA SER A 108 -3.21 26.19 7.89
C SER A 108 -4.74 26.16 7.97
N MET A 109 -5.38 25.06 7.56
CA MET A 109 -6.84 24.92 7.63
C MET A 109 -7.37 24.89 9.06
N LEU A 110 -6.60 24.35 10.02
CA LEU A 110 -6.98 24.31 11.43
C LEU A 110 -6.85 25.69 12.11
N ASN A 111 -5.83 26.47 11.75
CA ASN A 111 -5.59 27.82 12.29
C ASN A 111 -6.46 28.92 11.65
N MET A 112 -7.21 28.60 10.60
CA MET A 112 -8.21 29.47 9.98
C MET A 112 -9.59 29.40 10.67
N LYS A 113 -9.74 28.56 11.69
CA LYS A 113 -10.90 28.52 12.60
C LYS A 113 -10.60 29.25 13.89
#